data_AF-A0A943GCA1-F1
#
_entry.id   AF-A0A943GCA1-F1
#
_cell.length_a   1.000
_cell.length_b   1.000
_cell.length_c   1.000
_cell.angle_alpha   90.00
_cell.angle_beta   90.00
_cell.angle_gamma   90.00
#
_symmetry.space_group_name_H-M   'P 1'
#
loop_
_entity.id
_entity.type
_entity.pdbx_description
1 polymer ?
#
loop_
_entity_poly.entity_id
_entity_poly.type
_entity_poly.pdbx_seq_one_letter_code
_entity_poly.pdbx_strand_id
1 'polypeptide(L)'
;MLNRKEKTILILSFGIIVLGGITCMNKSRLADNFSSNRILNTIYKKNSYKKIKNEIYRKIGDRDFREIIDKLSFEKLEVTSDILKEDALAAAINSGDKKEYLKNLSDEKPTYEEAQNIYKIVEGFNALETISPEFSLYIKEKFGYEKKDYDVNVLKEIPNTILQKDKLVKLTVNEELKNIIRGLSYDEIKTFSSLTEKNPVLIKILEKPFTENGKDKFMLKGMDEKYFSQELDYETMKDIYAVSSDIYTLGNMNLKIKDFFRINLGNFDYNKIANYGGLYLSDRKNEMDIEKEFSEKDYTFENPYIKLNPYNRTPLGALINFKSGYNENPVRITVKGVDGSRDFMYTINKMGEKGIPVINLYPNTENKVNIKILSKDRTKIIKEKNILVKTENLDDRLPIVVIEKNYGEFLKGVLEPGMNTASFVTGEKSLPFIFDNNGKIRYVFNCDETMGKVILKKDKKDDWILDNGKTVIKINSLGKVSGDKIEVNEYEELKIDDDLTKGYTVNHIQYLPKKNNLLIVYGFSNTTYSSAVYSEVDRETREEYFKSRIYFKKNKIEENNIIFGERTNISPKNI
;
A
#
# COMPACT_ATOMS: atom_id res chain seq x y z
N MET A 1 13.12 91.75 18.66
CA MET A 1 11.98 91.90 17.72
C MET A 1 12.48 91.54 16.32
N LEU A 2 12.02 90.44 15.72
CA LEU A 2 12.39 90.09 14.34
C LEU A 2 11.92 91.18 13.36
N ASN A 3 12.78 91.57 12.43
CA ASN A 3 12.45 92.52 11.36
C ASN A 3 11.39 91.91 10.42
N ARG A 4 10.56 92.74 9.77
CA ARG A 4 9.50 92.35 8.82
C ARG A 4 10.01 91.31 7.79
N LYS A 5 11.24 91.45 7.29
CA LYS A 5 11.85 90.49 6.35
C LYS A 5 12.05 89.11 6.98
N GLU A 6 12.54 89.03 8.21
CA GLU A 6 12.77 87.76 8.92
C GLU A 6 11.45 87.06 9.28
N LYS A 7 10.42 87.83 9.67
CA LYS A 7 9.06 87.27 9.87
C LYS A 7 8.48 86.70 8.58
N THR A 8 8.72 87.37 7.45
CA THR A 8 8.21 86.90 6.14
C THR A 8 8.91 85.61 5.71
N ILE A 9 10.23 85.52 5.94
CA ILE A 9 11.00 84.29 5.68
C ILE A 9 10.52 83.14 6.55
N LEU A 10 10.32 83.37 7.86
CA LEU A 10 9.81 82.34 8.78
C LEU A 10 8.41 81.86 8.40
N ILE A 11 7.51 82.75 7.98
CA ILE A 11 6.17 82.39 7.51
C ILE A 11 6.24 81.57 6.22
N LEU A 12 7.13 81.93 5.27
CA LEU A 12 7.36 81.16 4.05
C LEU A 12 7.98 79.78 4.35
N SER A 13 8.96 79.70 5.23
CA SER A 13 9.57 78.44 5.65
C SER A 13 8.58 77.53 6.37
N PHE A 14 7.76 78.09 7.26
CA PHE A 14 6.69 77.35 7.95
C PHE A 14 5.62 76.89 6.95
N GLY A 15 5.28 77.73 5.97
CA GLY A 15 4.38 77.36 4.87
C GLY A 15 4.91 76.19 4.05
N ILE A 16 6.22 76.17 3.72
CA ILE A 16 6.86 75.06 3.00
C ILE A 16 6.87 73.77 3.84
N ILE A 17 7.11 73.87 5.15
CA ILE A 17 7.10 72.71 6.06
C ILE A 17 5.68 72.15 6.22
N VAL A 18 4.68 73.02 6.37
CA VAL A 18 3.26 72.63 6.46
C VAL A 18 2.78 72.04 5.13
N LEU A 19 3.12 72.65 3.99
CA LEU A 19 2.85 72.05 2.67
C LEU A 19 3.54 70.70 2.52
N GLY A 20 4.81 70.57 2.93
CA GLY A 20 5.53 69.30 2.93
C GLY A 20 4.85 68.23 3.79
N GLY A 21 4.37 68.62 4.98
CA GLY A 21 3.60 67.75 5.88
C GLY A 21 2.26 67.31 5.29
N ILE A 22 1.49 68.24 4.70
CA ILE A 22 0.21 67.95 4.03
C ILE A 22 0.43 67.04 2.80
N THR A 23 1.51 67.26 2.06
CA THR A 23 1.88 66.43 0.89
C THR A 23 2.25 65.01 1.32
N CYS A 24 2.90 64.86 2.47
CA CYS A 24 3.26 63.56 3.04
C CYS A 24 2.02 62.81 3.57
N MET A 25 1.11 63.52 4.25
CA MET A 25 -0.14 62.94 4.80
C MET A 25 -1.14 62.53 3.71
N ASN A 26 -1.20 63.26 2.58
CA ASN A 26 -2.13 63.00 1.48
C ASN A 26 -1.48 62.26 0.29
N LYS A 27 -0.34 61.59 0.49
CA LYS A 27 0.47 60.96 -0.56
C LYS A 27 -0.31 59.98 -1.45
N SER A 28 -1.21 59.17 -0.88
CA SER A 28 -2.06 58.23 -1.62
C SER A 28 -3.08 58.94 -2.51
N ARG A 29 -3.82 59.91 -1.94
CA ARG A 29 -4.83 60.71 -2.66
C ARG A 29 -4.23 61.55 -3.80
N LEU A 30 -3.02 62.07 -3.61
CA LEU A 30 -2.30 62.80 -4.65
C LEU A 30 -1.83 61.85 -5.77
N ALA A 31 -1.34 60.65 -5.43
CA ALA A 31 -0.95 59.65 -6.42
C ALA A 31 -2.14 59.22 -7.32
N ASP A 32 -3.33 59.06 -6.75
CA ASP A 32 -4.57 58.74 -7.48
C ASP A 32 -5.03 59.89 -8.41
N ASN A 33 -4.91 61.14 -7.96
CA ASN A 33 -5.21 62.29 -8.81
C ASN A 33 -4.16 62.50 -9.91
N PHE A 34 -2.87 62.22 -9.65
CA PHE A 34 -1.80 62.33 -10.63
C PHE A 34 -1.88 61.25 -11.73
N SER A 35 -2.31 60.04 -11.40
CA SER A 35 -2.50 58.96 -12.38
C SER A 35 -3.64 59.23 -13.36
N SER A 36 -4.67 59.96 -12.93
CA SER A 36 -5.83 60.35 -13.74
C SER A 36 -5.55 61.43 -14.80
N ASN A 37 -4.44 62.19 -14.67
CA ASN A 37 -4.07 63.26 -15.61
C ASN A 37 -2.87 62.86 -16.50
N ARG A 38 -3.08 62.83 -17.82
CA ARG A 38 -2.13 62.31 -18.82
C ARG A 38 -0.73 62.95 -18.74
N ILE A 39 -0.64 64.26 -18.52
CA ILE A 39 0.65 64.99 -18.52
C ILE A 39 1.41 64.71 -17.22
N LEU A 40 0.73 64.78 -16.08
CA LEU A 40 1.32 64.56 -14.77
C LEU A 40 1.73 63.09 -14.56
N ASN A 41 0.92 62.16 -15.06
CA ASN A 41 1.27 60.74 -15.10
C ASN A 41 2.54 60.49 -15.95
N THR A 42 2.68 61.16 -17.10
CA THR A 42 3.90 61.05 -17.92
C THR A 42 5.14 61.58 -17.20
N ILE A 43 5.03 62.71 -16.49
CA ILE A 43 6.14 63.29 -15.71
C ILE A 43 6.48 62.40 -14.50
N TYR A 44 5.47 61.90 -13.79
CA TYR A 44 5.62 60.97 -12.68
C TYR A 44 6.32 59.69 -13.13
N LYS A 45 5.84 59.04 -14.20
CA LYS A 45 6.48 57.86 -14.79
C LYS A 45 7.92 58.13 -15.20
N LYS A 46 8.23 59.29 -15.80
CA LYS A 46 9.60 59.65 -16.20
C LYS A 46 10.55 59.82 -15.01
N ASN A 47 10.09 60.46 -13.92
CA ASN A 47 10.89 60.62 -12.71
C ASN A 47 11.07 59.31 -11.94
N SER A 48 9.99 58.53 -11.79
CA SER A 48 10.03 57.21 -11.16
C SER A 48 10.87 56.22 -11.97
N TYR A 49 10.79 56.25 -13.30
CA TYR A 49 11.65 55.49 -14.20
C TYR A 49 13.12 55.74 -13.91
N LYS A 50 13.53 57.02 -13.86
CA LYS A 50 14.92 57.39 -13.56
C LYS A 50 15.34 56.93 -12.17
N LYS A 51 14.45 57.00 -11.18
CA LYS A 51 14.72 56.56 -9.81
C LYS A 51 14.95 55.05 -9.74
N ILE A 52 14.00 54.25 -10.23
CA ILE A 52 14.06 52.77 -10.22
C ILE A 52 15.29 52.30 -10.99
N LYS A 53 15.54 52.88 -12.17
CA LYS A 53 16.73 52.57 -12.98
C LYS A 53 18.03 52.81 -12.21
N ASN A 54 18.14 53.95 -11.52
CA ASN A 54 19.32 54.25 -10.71
C ASN A 54 19.48 53.28 -9.52
N GLU A 55 18.37 52.82 -8.93
CA GLU A 55 18.40 51.79 -7.88
C GLU A 55 18.92 50.45 -8.42
N ILE A 56 18.44 50.02 -9.59
CA ILE A 56 18.95 48.83 -10.28
C ILE A 56 20.44 48.99 -10.61
N TYR A 57 20.89 50.15 -11.11
CA TYR A 57 22.29 50.37 -11.50
C TYR A 57 23.23 50.37 -10.30
N ARG A 58 22.75 50.72 -9.11
CA ARG A 58 23.54 50.58 -7.87
C ARG A 58 23.73 49.13 -7.47
N LYS A 59 22.73 48.27 -7.73
CA LYS A 59 22.78 46.84 -7.40
C LYS A 59 23.52 46.00 -8.45
N ILE A 60 23.32 46.30 -9.72
CA ILE A 60 23.83 45.50 -10.84
C ILE A 60 24.97 46.24 -11.51
N GLY A 61 26.17 45.66 -11.49
CA GLY A 61 27.38 46.11 -12.16
C GLY A 61 27.56 45.60 -13.59
N ASP A 62 26.83 44.55 -13.96
CA ASP A 62 26.95 43.89 -15.27
C ASP A 62 26.48 44.81 -16.42
N ARG A 63 27.37 45.04 -17.39
CA ARG A 63 27.13 46.01 -18.47
C ARG A 63 26.05 45.53 -19.43
N ASP A 64 26.12 44.28 -19.85
CA ASP A 64 25.19 43.71 -20.83
C ASP A 64 23.76 43.66 -20.24
N PHE A 65 23.64 43.35 -18.94
CA PHE A 65 22.37 43.44 -18.23
C PHE A 65 21.81 44.88 -18.20
N ARG A 66 22.65 45.88 -17.93
CA ARG A 66 22.24 47.30 -17.92
C ARG A 66 21.76 47.78 -19.29
N GLU A 67 22.37 47.30 -20.38
CA GLU A 67 21.93 47.63 -21.74
C GLU A 67 20.51 47.11 -22.05
N ILE A 68 20.08 46.02 -21.41
CA ILE A 68 18.69 45.55 -21.48
C ILE A 68 17.77 46.47 -20.69
N ILE A 69 18.17 46.86 -19.47
CA ILE A 69 17.42 47.79 -18.60
C ILE A 69 17.15 49.12 -19.29
N ASP A 70 18.12 49.65 -20.04
CA ASP A 70 17.99 50.88 -20.82
C ASP A 70 16.83 50.86 -21.83
N LYS A 71 16.44 49.67 -22.29
CA LYS A 71 15.43 49.47 -23.34
C LYS A 71 14.04 49.12 -22.78
N LEU A 72 13.91 48.88 -21.47
CA LEU A 72 12.63 48.48 -20.88
C LEU A 72 11.64 49.66 -20.75
N SER A 73 10.36 49.36 -20.91
CA SER A 73 9.25 50.26 -20.52
C SER A 73 9.19 50.43 -19.01
N PHE A 74 8.56 51.50 -18.52
CA PHE A 74 8.42 51.78 -17.09
C PHE A 74 7.80 50.63 -16.29
N GLU A 75 6.72 50.03 -16.80
CA GLU A 75 6.00 48.94 -16.14
C GLU A 75 6.89 47.68 -16.00
N LYS A 76 7.61 47.33 -17.08
CA LYS A 76 8.60 46.24 -17.07
C LYS A 76 9.75 46.52 -16.10
N LEU A 77 10.24 47.77 -16.07
CA LEU A 77 11.31 48.19 -15.18
C LEU A 77 10.93 48.06 -13.70
N GLU A 78 9.68 48.38 -13.35
CA GLU A 78 9.16 48.23 -11.98
C GLU A 78 9.16 46.76 -11.56
N VAL A 79 8.62 45.86 -12.39
CA VAL A 79 8.62 44.41 -12.12
C VAL A 79 10.05 43.86 -12.07
N THR A 80 10.93 44.28 -12.98
CA THR A 80 12.35 43.89 -12.94
C THR A 80 13.03 44.35 -11.64
N SER A 81 12.74 45.56 -11.16
CA SER A 81 13.27 46.05 -9.90
C SER A 81 12.81 45.21 -8.70
N ASP A 82 11.57 44.72 -8.72
CA ASP A 82 11.04 43.85 -7.68
C ASP A 82 11.71 42.47 -7.71
N ILE A 83 11.92 41.89 -8.89
CA ILE A 83 12.66 40.62 -9.04
C ILE A 83 14.09 40.75 -8.50
N LEU A 84 14.77 41.87 -8.78
CA LEU A 84 16.14 42.16 -8.32
C LEU A 84 16.24 42.57 -6.83
N LYS A 85 15.15 42.45 -6.05
CA LYS A 85 15.23 42.49 -4.59
C LYS A 85 15.86 41.23 -4.01
N GLU A 86 15.84 40.12 -4.73
CA GLU A 86 16.50 38.88 -4.31
C GLU A 86 18.02 39.02 -4.44
N ASP A 87 18.71 39.06 -3.31
CA ASP A 87 20.15 39.35 -3.24
C ASP A 87 21.00 38.26 -3.91
N ALA A 88 20.57 37.00 -3.83
CA ALA A 88 21.24 35.88 -4.50
C ALA A 88 21.25 36.05 -6.03
N LEU A 89 20.13 36.52 -6.61
CA LEU A 89 20.02 36.80 -8.04
C LEU A 89 20.91 37.98 -8.46
N ALA A 90 20.89 39.07 -7.68
CA ALA A 90 21.73 40.23 -7.96
C ALA A 90 23.23 39.88 -7.87
N ALA A 91 23.62 39.08 -6.87
CA ALA A 91 24.98 38.58 -6.73
C ALA A 91 25.40 37.70 -7.92
N ALA A 92 24.52 36.79 -8.37
CA ALA A 92 24.77 35.94 -9.53
C ALA A 92 24.95 36.75 -10.83
N ILE A 93 24.12 37.77 -11.06
CA ILE A 93 24.26 38.67 -12.22
C ILE A 93 25.61 39.40 -12.20
N ASN A 94 26.10 39.74 -11.02
CA ASN A 94 27.38 40.43 -10.87
C ASN A 94 28.60 39.51 -10.83
N SER A 95 28.43 38.19 -10.84
CA SER A 95 29.54 37.24 -10.72
C SER A 95 30.44 37.26 -11.95
N GLY A 96 31.73 36.98 -11.74
CA GLY A 96 32.74 36.88 -12.80
C GLY A 96 32.61 35.58 -13.61
N ASP A 97 32.41 34.45 -12.93
CA ASP A 97 32.15 33.16 -13.55
C ASP A 97 30.66 32.79 -13.45
N LYS A 98 29.89 33.21 -14.44
CA LYS A 98 28.44 33.04 -14.49
C LYS A 98 28.02 31.61 -14.90
N LYS A 99 28.88 30.87 -15.60
CA LYS A 99 28.57 29.52 -16.09
C LYS A 99 28.85 28.45 -15.04
N GLU A 100 29.94 28.58 -14.29
CA GLU A 100 30.27 27.65 -13.20
C GLU A 100 29.21 27.70 -12.09
N TYR A 101 28.66 28.89 -11.81
CA TYR A 101 27.71 29.12 -10.71
C TYR A 101 26.42 28.29 -10.75
N LEU A 102 25.92 27.96 -11.95
CA LEU A 102 24.75 27.08 -12.12
C LEU A 102 25.13 25.61 -12.31
N LYS A 103 26.36 25.31 -12.75
CA LYS A 103 26.81 23.95 -13.05
C LYS A 103 26.96 23.09 -11.78
N ASN A 104 27.20 23.73 -10.63
CA ASN A 104 27.30 23.05 -9.33
C ASN A 104 25.99 22.38 -8.86
N LEU A 105 24.86 22.59 -9.57
CA LEU A 105 23.60 21.88 -9.34
C LEU A 105 23.63 20.40 -9.71
N SER A 106 24.37 20.04 -10.76
CA SER A 106 24.31 18.70 -11.35
C SER A 106 25.46 17.79 -10.90
N ASP A 107 26.60 18.38 -10.52
CA ASP A 107 27.85 17.64 -10.30
C ASP A 107 28.31 17.63 -8.83
N GLU A 108 27.90 18.59 -8.00
CA GLU A 108 28.34 18.73 -6.61
C GLU A 108 27.13 18.65 -5.66
N LYS A 109 27.31 18.09 -4.45
CA LYS A 109 26.26 18.05 -3.42
C LYS A 109 26.19 19.43 -2.77
N PRO A 110 25.23 20.32 -3.13
CA PRO A 110 25.23 21.68 -2.61
C PRO A 110 24.98 21.69 -1.10
N THR A 111 25.56 22.67 -0.42
CA THR A 111 25.17 23.04 0.95
C THR A 111 23.75 23.60 0.97
N TYR A 112 23.15 23.69 2.16
CA TYR A 112 21.81 24.25 2.33
C TYR A 112 21.70 25.69 1.77
N GLU A 113 22.69 26.53 2.06
CA GLU A 113 22.71 27.93 1.60
C GLU A 113 22.87 28.03 0.08
N GLU A 114 23.75 27.21 -0.50
CA GLU A 114 23.92 27.13 -1.96
C GLU A 114 22.62 26.68 -2.64
N ALA A 115 21.98 25.63 -2.14
CA ALA A 115 20.71 25.14 -2.69
C ALA A 115 19.60 26.21 -2.62
N GLN A 116 19.51 26.97 -1.53
CA GLN A 116 18.57 28.09 -1.42
C GLN A 116 18.86 29.19 -2.43
N ASN A 117 20.11 29.60 -2.52
CA ASN A 117 20.53 30.66 -3.45
C ASN A 117 20.26 30.24 -4.90
N ILE A 118 20.54 28.99 -5.24
CA ILE A 118 20.30 28.47 -6.57
C ILE A 118 18.80 28.45 -6.92
N TYR A 119 17.93 27.97 -6.03
CA TYR A 119 16.48 28.03 -6.24
C TYR A 119 16.02 29.46 -6.53
N LYS A 120 16.44 30.41 -5.69
CA LYS A 120 16.13 31.83 -5.82
C LYS A 120 16.62 32.44 -7.14
N ILE A 121 17.83 32.06 -7.58
CA ILE A 121 18.40 32.50 -8.86
C ILE A 121 17.57 31.98 -10.03
N VAL A 122 17.25 30.67 -10.04
CA VAL A 122 16.48 30.05 -11.13
C VAL A 122 15.04 30.57 -11.17
N GLU A 123 14.41 30.80 -10.01
CA GLU A 123 13.11 31.46 -9.91
C GLU A 123 13.18 32.90 -10.47
N GLY A 124 14.25 33.63 -10.12
CA GLY A 124 14.55 34.95 -10.65
C GLY A 124 14.74 34.99 -12.17
N PHE A 125 15.49 34.03 -12.73
CA PHE A 125 15.67 33.89 -14.18
C PHE A 125 14.36 33.63 -14.89
N ASN A 126 13.56 32.68 -14.40
CA ASN A 126 12.22 32.42 -14.94
C ASN A 126 11.36 33.68 -14.94
N ALA A 127 11.42 34.49 -13.87
CA ALA A 127 10.68 35.74 -13.80
C ALA A 127 11.21 36.77 -14.82
N LEU A 128 12.53 36.95 -14.93
CA LEU A 128 13.16 37.87 -15.89
C LEU A 128 12.86 37.52 -17.35
N GLU A 129 12.83 36.22 -17.71
CA GLU A 129 12.50 35.77 -19.06
C GLU A 129 11.07 36.17 -19.48
N THR A 130 10.13 36.26 -18.53
CA THR A 130 8.76 36.73 -18.84
C THR A 130 8.69 38.23 -19.12
N ILE A 131 9.71 38.99 -18.72
CA ILE A 131 9.75 40.45 -18.92
C ILE A 131 10.09 40.79 -20.37
N SER A 132 11.10 40.14 -20.95
CA SER A 132 11.54 40.43 -22.33
C SER A 132 12.44 39.34 -22.94
N PRO A 133 12.37 39.10 -24.26
CA PRO A 133 13.24 38.13 -24.96
C PRO A 133 14.75 38.38 -24.76
N GLU A 134 15.16 39.64 -24.61
CA GLU A 134 16.54 40.05 -24.40
C GLU A 134 17.12 39.48 -23.10
N PHE A 135 16.30 39.34 -22.05
CA PHE A 135 16.72 38.69 -20.81
C PHE A 135 16.93 37.20 -21.00
N SER A 136 16.07 36.53 -21.77
CA SER A 136 16.25 35.10 -22.05
C SER A 136 17.53 34.84 -22.85
N LEU A 137 17.83 35.66 -23.85
CA LEU A 137 19.10 35.58 -24.59
C LEU A 137 20.31 35.82 -23.67
N TYR A 138 20.27 36.86 -22.84
CA TYR A 138 21.33 37.15 -21.88
C TYR A 138 21.56 36.01 -20.90
N ILE A 139 20.50 35.49 -20.28
CA ILE A 139 20.57 34.39 -19.31
C ILE A 139 21.15 33.15 -19.98
N LYS A 140 20.66 32.79 -21.17
CA LYS A 140 21.16 31.64 -21.93
C LYS A 140 22.64 31.77 -22.29
N GLU A 141 23.08 32.91 -22.81
CA GLU A 141 24.46 33.11 -23.26
C GLU A 141 25.46 33.19 -22.10
N LYS A 142 25.08 33.89 -21.03
CA LYS A 142 25.98 34.17 -19.91
C LYS A 142 25.99 33.05 -18.87
N PHE A 143 24.86 32.41 -18.60
CA PHE A 143 24.72 31.39 -17.58
C PHE A 143 24.58 29.97 -18.15
N GLY A 144 24.35 29.81 -19.46
CA GLY A 144 24.08 28.50 -20.05
C GLY A 144 22.75 27.89 -19.61
N TYR A 145 21.86 28.69 -19.03
CA TYR A 145 20.57 28.25 -18.52
C TYR A 145 19.56 28.05 -19.66
N GLU A 146 18.91 26.89 -19.70
CA GLU A 146 17.70 26.67 -20.47
C GLU A 146 16.58 26.16 -19.57
N LYS A 147 15.41 26.82 -19.61
CA LYS A 147 14.28 26.52 -18.71
C LYS A 147 13.86 25.05 -18.66
N LYS A 148 14.00 24.31 -19.77
CA LYS A 148 13.66 22.88 -19.87
C LYS A 148 14.59 21.97 -19.05
N ASP A 149 15.80 22.43 -18.74
CA ASP A 149 16.83 21.63 -18.06
C ASP A 149 16.74 21.77 -16.51
N TYR A 150 15.87 22.68 -16.01
CA TYR A 150 15.73 22.97 -14.58
C TYR A 150 14.27 22.92 -14.14
N ASP A 151 13.91 21.92 -13.34
CA ASP A 151 12.59 21.86 -12.68
C ASP A 151 12.59 22.68 -11.38
N VAL A 152 11.93 23.84 -11.42
CA VAL A 152 11.82 24.76 -10.28
C VAL A 152 11.16 24.12 -9.07
N ASN A 153 10.19 23.21 -9.28
CA ASN A 153 9.51 22.54 -8.18
C ASN A 153 10.45 21.57 -7.46
N VAL A 154 11.32 20.89 -8.21
CA VAL A 154 12.36 20.03 -7.64
C VAL A 154 13.37 20.88 -6.86
N LEU A 155 13.87 21.96 -7.46
CA LEU A 155 14.86 22.85 -6.83
C LEU A 155 14.36 23.45 -5.51
N LYS A 156 13.08 23.80 -5.44
CA LYS A 156 12.43 24.33 -4.24
C LYS A 156 12.50 23.36 -3.05
N GLU A 157 12.46 22.05 -3.31
CA GLU A 157 12.44 21.00 -2.29
C GLU A 157 13.85 20.57 -1.84
N ILE A 158 14.90 20.86 -2.61
CA ILE A 158 16.29 20.46 -2.29
C ILE A 158 16.74 20.96 -0.91
N PRO A 159 16.57 22.25 -0.53
CA PRO A 159 17.01 22.73 0.79
C PRO A 159 16.34 21.99 1.95
N ASN A 160 15.04 21.69 1.82
CA ASN A 160 14.31 20.92 2.83
C ASN A 160 14.84 19.48 2.91
N THR A 161 15.11 18.86 1.77
CA THR A 161 15.69 17.50 1.70
C THR A 161 17.08 17.45 2.35
N ILE A 162 17.91 18.49 2.20
CA ILE A 162 19.21 18.59 2.89
C ILE A 162 19.02 18.63 4.42
N LEU A 163 18.07 19.43 4.92
CA LEU A 163 17.76 19.46 6.35
C LEU A 163 17.23 18.12 6.87
N GLN A 164 16.38 17.44 6.10
CA GLN A 164 15.88 16.11 6.42
C GLN A 164 17.03 15.10 6.51
N LYS A 165 17.94 15.12 5.55
CA LYS A 165 19.15 14.29 5.56
C LYS A 165 20.00 14.53 6.81
N ASP A 166 20.24 15.78 7.16
CA ASP A 166 21.01 16.14 8.36
C ASP A 166 20.33 15.65 9.64
N LYS A 167 18.99 15.73 9.71
CA LYS A 167 18.22 15.15 10.81
C LYS A 167 18.40 13.63 10.87
N LEU A 168 18.23 12.92 9.75
CA LEU A 168 18.38 11.46 9.69
C LEU A 168 19.78 11.00 10.10
N VAL A 169 20.84 11.70 9.67
CA VAL A 169 22.23 11.41 10.07
C VAL A 169 22.43 11.61 11.58
N LYS A 170 21.74 12.58 12.18
CA LYS A 170 21.78 12.84 13.63
C LYS A 170 20.96 11.85 14.46
N LEU A 171 19.96 11.18 13.86
CA LEU A 171 19.13 10.20 14.56
C LEU A 171 19.93 8.96 14.97
N THR A 172 20.91 8.54 14.19
CA THR A 172 21.68 7.33 14.47
C THR A 172 23.05 7.64 15.05
N VAL A 173 23.50 6.80 15.99
CA VAL A 173 24.88 6.84 16.52
C VAL A 173 25.81 5.90 15.75
N ASN A 174 25.29 5.05 14.85
CA ASN A 174 26.06 4.08 14.09
C ASN A 174 26.70 4.72 12.84
N GLU A 175 28.04 4.70 12.76
CA GLU A 175 28.78 5.38 11.68
C GLU A 175 28.59 4.75 10.29
N GLU A 176 28.37 3.43 10.22
CA GLU A 176 28.06 2.76 8.96
C GLU A 176 26.73 3.28 8.39
N LEU A 177 25.69 3.31 9.23
CA LEU A 177 24.38 3.83 8.83
C LEU A 177 24.43 5.32 8.47
N LYS A 178 25.20 6.14 9.20
CA LYS A 178 25.42 7.55 8.83
C LYS A 178 26.00 7.68 7.43
N ASN A 179 26.99 6.86 7.10
CA ASN A 179 27.63 6.89 5.78
C ASN A 179 26.68 6.43 4.68
N ILE A 180 25.83 5.44 4.95
CA ILE A 180 24.77 5.03 4.03
C ILE A 180 23.79 6.19 3.80
N ILE A 181 23.27 6.83 4.86
CA ILE A 181 22.33 7.96 4.76
C ILE A 181 22.97 9.13 4.00
N ARG A 182 24.26 9.44 4.23
CA ARG A 182 25.01 10.46 3.47
C ARG A 182 25.11 10.15 1.97
N GLY A 183 25.02 8.87 1.60
CA GLY A 183 25.06 8.39 0.23
C GLY A 183 23.71 8.40 -0.50
N LEU A 184 22.59 8.60 0.19
CA LEU A 184 21.25 8.56 -0.41
C LEU A 184 20.98 9.77 -1.32
N SER A 185 20.22 9.51 -2.38
CA SER A 185 19.62 10.49 -3.28
C SER A 185 18.49 11.28 -2.59
N TYR A 186 18.03 12.36 -3.23
CA TYR A 186 16.98 13.21 -2.65
C TYR A 186 15.64 12.47 -2.49
N ASP A 187 15.23 11.66 -3.46
CA ASP A 187 13.98 10.89 -3.38
C ASP A 187 14.02 9.82 -2.29
N GLU A 188 15.19 9.18 -2.11
CA GLU A 188 15.41 8.22 -1.04
C GLU A 188 15.35 8.88 0.34
N ILE A 189 15.94 10.08 0.50
CA ILE A 189 15.86 10.85 1.75
C ILE A 189 14.42 11.25 2.05
N LYS A 190 13.66 11.69 1.06
CA LYS A 190 12.25 12.06 1.22
C LYS A 190 11.42 10.87 1.69
N THR A 191 11.63 9.71 1.08
CA THR A 191 10.96 8.47 1.47
C THR A 191 11.34 8.08 2.91
N PHE A 192 12.63 8.08 3.24
CA PHE A 192 13.12 7.76 4.57
C PHE A 192 12.56 8.72 5.63
N SER A 193 12.63 10.03 5.40
CA SER A 193 12.08 11.05 6.31
C SER A 193 10.57 10.86 6.52
N SER A 194 9.82 10.57 5.45
CA SER A 194 8.38 10.34 5.60
C SER A 194 8.06 9.13 6.47
N LEU A 195 8.86 8.06 6.42
CA LEU A 195 8.65 6.87 7.26
C LEU A 195 9.00 7.16 8.73
N THR A 196 10.10 7.87 8.99
CA THR A 196 10.50 8.20 10.36
C THR A 196 9.54 9.19 11.02
N GLU A 197 8.98 10.15 10.28
CA GLU A 197 7.96 11.08 10.78
C GLU A 197 6.66 10.37 11.20
N LYS A 198 6.30 9.28 10.50
CA LYS A 198 5.07 8.53 10.76
C LYS A 198 5.23 7.45 11.84
N ASN A 199 6.45 6.93 12.04
CA ASN A 199 6.69 5.78 12.90
C ASN A 199 7.73 6.07 14.00
N PRO A 200 7.28 6.39 15.24
CA PRO A 200 8.18 6.58 16.38
C PRO A 200 9.00 5.33 16.75
N VAL A 201 8.52 4.12 16.43
CA VAL A 201 9.25 2.87 16.69
C VAL A 201 10.46 2.75 15.76
N LEU A 202 10.32 3.19 14.51
CA LEU A 202 11.45 3.26 13.58
C LEU A 202 12.55 4.18 14.09
N ILE A 203 12.19 5.37 14.63
CA ILE A 203 13.15 6.29 15.24
C ILE A 203 13.94 5.59 16.35
N LYS A 204 13.25 4.90 17.27
CA LYS A 204 13.90 4.15 18.36
C LYS A 204 14.86 3.07 17.86
N ILE A 205 14.59 2.45 16.71
CA ILE A 205 15.51 1.48 16.08
C ILE A 205 16.73 2.20 15.53
N LEU A 206 16.56 3.32 14.83
CA LEU A 206 17.65 4.06 14.21
C LEU A 206 18.62 4.65 15.24
N GLU A 207 18.13 5.04 16.42
CA GLU A 207 18.93 5.55 17.55
C GLU A 207 19.89 4.51 18.15
N LYS A 208 19.74 3.23 17.80
CA LYS A 208 20.57 2.15 18.36
C LYS A 208 21.99 2.15 17.80
N PRO A 209 22.96 1.67 18.60
CA PRO A 209 24.36 1.60 18.19
C PRO A 209 24.70 0.40 17.29
N PHE A 210 23.91 -0.68 17.34
CA PHE A 210 24.11 -1.93 16.57
C PHE A 210 25.50 -2.58 16.76
N THR A 211 25.97 -2.73 18.00
CA THR A 211 27.29 -3.32 18.32
C THR A 211 27.24 -4.83 18.56
N GLU A 212 28.28 -5.58 18.13
CA GLU A 212 28.41 -7.04 18.31
C GLU A 212 28.54 -7.47 19.79
N ASN A 213 29.22 -6.66 20.62
CA ASN A 213 29.55 -7.00 22.01
C ASN A 213 28.53 -6.47 23.02
N GLY A 214 27.43 -7.20 23.19
CA GLY A 214 26.76 -7.32 24.50
C GLY A 214 25.67 -6.30 24.85
N LYS A 215 24.54 -6.86 25.31
CA LYS A 215 23.37 -6.23 25.96
C LYS A 215 22.34 -5.49 25.11
N ASP A 216 22.67 -5.04 23.90
CA ASP A 216 21.73 -4.32 23.02
C ASP A 216 21.34 -5.13 21.77
N LYS A 217 21.34 -6.48 21.87
CA LYS A 217 20.37 -7.25 21.08
C LYS A 217 19.03 -6.67 21.49
N PHE A 218 18.39 -5.88 20.63
CA PHE A 218 16.96 -5.64 20.72
C PHE A 218 16.40 -7.01 21.08
N MET A 219 15.62 -7.11 22.17
CA MET A 219 15.03 -8.37 22.62
C MET A 219 14.04 -8.94 21.57
N LEU A 220 14.25 -8.68 20.26
CA LEU A 220 13.64 -9.25 19.06
C LEU A 220 13.89 -10.73 18.92
N LYS A 221 14.89 -11.29 19.63
CA LYS A 221 15.15 -12.71 19.53
C LYS A 221 13.89 -13.47 19.94
N GLY A 222 13.27 -14.15 18.98
CA GLY A 222 12.01 -14.86 19.17
C GLY A 222 10.77 -13.96 19.22
N MET A 223 10.87 -12.65 18.97
CA MET A 223 9.69 -11.79 18.84
C MET A 223 8.93 -12.09 17.55
N ASP A 224 9.62 -12.44 16.47
CA ASP A 224 8.99 -12.94 15.25
C ASP A 224 8.27 -14.26 15.50
N GLU A 225 8.89 -15.19 16.23
CA GLU A 225 8.24 -16.45 16.63
C GLU A 225 6.98 -16.18 17.46
N LYS A 226 7.08 -15.33 18.50
CA LYS A 226 5.94 -14.91 19.35
C LYS A 226 4.86 -14.16 18.58
N TYR A 227 5.26 -13.38 17.57
CA TYR A 227 4.33 -12.67 16.70
C TYR A 227 3.48 -13.67 15.92
N PHE A 228 4.11 -14.65 15.27
CA PHE A 228 3.40 -15.66 14.47
C PHE A 228 2.62 -16.64 15.36
N SER A 229 3.13 -17.02 16.53
CA SER A 229 2.38 -17.82 17.51
C SER A 229 1.23 -17.06 18.19
N GLN A 230 1.07 -15.76 17.90
CA GLN A 230 0.05 -14.87 18.48
C GLN A 230 0.13 -14.78 20.02
N GLU A 231 1.34 -14.88 20.58
CA GLU A 231 1.62 -14.71 22.01
C GLU A 231 1.74 -13.24 22.43
N LEU A 232 1.91 -12.33 21.47
CA LEU A 232 2.03 -10.89 21.71
C LEU A 232 0.65 -10.22 21.80
N ASP A 233 0.58 -9.12 22.55
CA ASP A 233 -0.61 -8.26 22.53
C ASP A 233 -0.72 -7.49 21.21
N TYR A 234 -1.93 -6.99 20.93
CA TYR A 234 -2.25 -6.35 19.66
C TYR A 234 -1.42 -5.09 19.37
N GLU A 235 -1.19 -4.23 20.37
CA GLU A 235 -0.44 -2.99 20.14
C GLU A 235 1.04 -3.30 19.88
N THR A 236 1.62 -4.26 20.61
CA THR A 236 2.97 -4.77 20.34
C THR A 236 3.08 -5.36 18.93
N MET A 237 2.11 -6.17 18.49
CA MET A 237 2.09 -6.71 17.11
C MET A 237 2.00 -5.57 16.09
N LYS A 238 1.10 -4.61 16.30
CA LYS A 238 0.92 -3.48 15.39
C LYS A 238 2.21 -2.67 15.21
N ASP A 239 2.92 -2.37 16.30
CA ASP A 239 4.19 -1.66 16.28
C ASP A 239 5.28 -2.46 15.54
N ILE A 240 5.38 -3.76 15.83
CA ILE A 240 6.32 -4.68 15.17
C ILE A 240 6.05 -4.77 13.67
N TYR A 241 4.80 -4.89 13.27
CA TYR A 241 4.41 -4.97 11.86
C TYR A 241 4.71 -3.67 11.12
N ALA A 242 4.36 -2.52 11.70
CA ALA A 242 4.62 -1.21 11.12
C ALA A 242 6.13 -1.00 10.89
N VAL A 243 6.95 -1.24 11.93
CA VAL A 243 8.39 -1.02 11.80
C VAL A 243 9.07 -2.02 10.87
N SER A 244 8.60 -3.28 10.84
CA SER A 244 9.09 -4.28 9.89
C SER A 244 8.78 -3.90 8.44
N SER A 245 7.59 -3.35 8.20
CA SER A 245 7.16 -2.87 6.87
C SER A 245 7.96 -1.66 6.42
N ASP A 246 8.27 -0.73 7.34
CA ASP A 246 9.12 0.43 7.04
C ASP A 246 10.55 0.00 6.71
N ILE A 247 11.15 -0.89 7.51
CA ILE A 247 12.49 -1.44 7.24
C ILE A 247 12.52 -2.17 5.90
N TYR A 248 11.50 -2.98 5.60
CA TYR A 248 11.37 -3.67 4.32
C TYR A 248 11.30 -2.68 3.15
N THR A 249 10.52 -1.61 3.29
CA THR A 249 10.41 -0.53 2.28
C THR A 249 11.75 0.15 2.06
N LEU A 250 12.46 0.51 3.14
CA LEU A 250 13.79 1.10 3.07
C LEU A 250 14.83 0.17 2.42
N GLY A 251 14.75 -1.14 2.69
CA GLY A 251 15.61 -2.14 2.07
C GLY A 251 15.34 -2.34 0.57
N ASN A 252 14.07 -2.29 0.15
CA ASN A 252 13.72 -2.35 -1.28
C ASN A 252 14.11 -1.08 -2.02
N MET A 253 14.13 0.06 -1.33
CA MET A 253 14.57 1.34 -1.87
C MET A 253 16.08 1.39 -2.11
N ASN A 254 16.90 0.88 -1.18
CA ASN A 254 18.37 0.94 -1.29
C ASN A 254 19.07 -0.33 -0.79
N LEU A 255 19.91 -0.94 -1.64
CA LEU A 255 20.63 -2.18 -1.31
C LEU A 255 21.56 -2.06 -0.10
N LYS A 256 22.21 -0.91 0.11
CA LYS A 256 23.10 -0.73 1.28
C LYS A 256 22.29 -0.68 2.58
N ILE A 257 21.11 -0.05 2.56
CA ILE A 257 20.19 -0.06 3.70
C ILE A 257 19.70 -1.49 3.97
N LYS A 258 19.35 -2.24 2.91
CA LYS A 258 18.94 -3.64 3.01
C LYS A 258 20.00 -4.50 3.69
N ASP A 259 21.24 -4.40 3.22
CA ASP A 259 22.35 -5.16 3.80
C ASP A 259 22.62 -4.76 5.25
N PHE A 260 22.59 -3.46 5.56
CA PHE A 260 22.72 -2.95 6.91
C PHE A 260 21.71 -3.58 7.88
N PHE A 261 20.41 -3.51 7.57
CA PHE A 261 19.39 -4.09 8.45
C PHE A 261 19.43 -5.62 8.48
N ARG A 262 19.74 -6.28 7.36
CA ARG A 262 19.89 -7.74 7.32
C ARG A 262 20.99 -8.23 8.27
N ILE A 263 22.14 -7.55 8.28
CA ILE A 263 23.27 -7.91 9.16
C ILE A 263 22.93 -7.59 10.62
N ASN A 264 22.45 -6.37 10.87
CA ASN A 264 22.28 -5.87 12.24
C ASN A 264 21.00 -6.36 12.94
N LEU A 265 19.99 -6.84 12.18
CA LEU A 265 18.76 -7.44 12.70
C LEU A 265 18.65 -8.94 12.39
N GLY A 266 19.77 -9.63 12.14
CA GLY A 266 19.76 -11.03 11.68
C GLY A 266 19.09 -12.07 12.60
N ASN A 267 18.71 -11.69 13.84
CA ASN A 267 17.93 -12.55 14.76
C ASN A 267 16.41 -12.26 14.73
N PHE A 268 15.95 -11.47 13.76
CA PHE A 268 14.57 -11.02 13.65
C PHE A 268 14.16 -10.97 12.18
N ASP A 269 13.22 -11.83 11.79
CA ASP A 269 12.77 -11.91 10.40
C ASP A 269 11.72 -10.83 10.08
N TYR A 270 12.17 -9.57 10.03
CA TYR A 270 11.33 -8.43 9.65
C TYR A 270 10.77 -8.57 8.23
N ASN A 271 11.46 -9.27 7.32
CA ASN A 271 10.97 -9.50 5.96
C ASN A 271 9.72 -10.37 5.99
N LYS A 272 9.74 -11.48 6.74
CA LYS A 272 8.58 -12.35 6.90
C LYS A 272 7.40 -11.63 7.55
N ILE A 273 7.66 -10.78 8.54
CA ILE A 273 6.61 -9.96 9.18
C ILE A 273 6.07 -8.90 8.22
N ALA A 274 6.91 -8.21 7.45
CA ALA A 274 6.46 -7.22 6.48
C ALA A 274 5.52 -7.86 5.42
N ASN A 275 5.87 -9.05 4.94
CA ASN A 275 5.10 -9.72 3.89
C ASN A 275 3.82 -10.40 4.41
N TYR A 276 3.85 -11.02 5.60
CA TYR A 276 2.76 -11.87 6.09
C TYR A 276 2.17 -11.47 7.43
N GLY A 277 2.85 -10.59 8.17
CA GLY A 277 2.45 -10.19 9.52
C GLY A 277 1.09 -9.50 9.58
N GLY A 278 0.67 -8.84 8.49
CA GLY A 278 -0.65 -8.23 8.36
C GLY A 278 -1.80 -9.23 8.52
N LEU A 279 -1.63 -10.49 8.06
CA LEU A 279 -2.62 -11.55 8.22
C LEU A 279 -2.86 -11.88 9.69
N TYR A 280 -1.77 -12.05 10.44
CA TYR A 280 -1.80 -12.37 11.87
C TYR A 280 -2.30 -11.18 12.71
N LEU A 281 -1.93 -9.95 12.34
CA LEU A 281 -2.43 -8.73 13.00
C LEU A 281 -3.94 -8.57 12.81
N SER A 282 -4.43 -8.81 11.59
CA SER A 282 -5.85 -8.81 11.27
C SER A 282 -6.60 -9.89 12.05
N ASP A 283 -6.04 -11.10 12.14
CA ASP A 283 -6.65 -12.18 12.94
C ASP A 283 -6.74 -11.83 14.41
N ARG A 284 -5.66 -11.28 14.99
CA ARG A 284 -5.67 -10.86 16.40
C ARG A 284 -6.74 -9.80 16.66
N LYS A 285 -6.89 -8.83 15.74
CA LYS A 285 -7.95 -7.81 15.83
C LYS A 285 -9.34 -8.42 15.75
N ASN A 286 -9.58 -9.27 14.75
CA ASN A 286 -10.87 -9.93 14.57
C ASN A 286 -11.25 -10.77 15.81
N GLU A 287 -10.29 -11.44 16.44
CA GLU A 287 -10.53 -12.19 17.67
C GLU A 287 -10.92 -11.30 18.85
N MET A 288 -10.24 -10.16 19.03
CA MET A 288 -10.62 -9.19 20.05
C MET A 288 -12.04 -8.65 19.83
N ASP A 289 -12.39 -8.35 18.57
CA ASP A 289 -13.72 -7.86 18.21
C ASP A 289 -14.79 -8.93 18.46
N ILE A 290 -14.53 -10.19 18.08
CA ILE A 290 -15.41 -11.34 18.35
C ILE A 290 -15.59 -11.56 19.86
N GLU A 291 -14.51 -11.54 20.64
CA GLU A 291 -14.56 -11.70 22.09
C GLU A 291 -15.37 -10.60 22.76
N LYS A 292 -15.16 -9.35 22.33
CA LYS A 292 -15.92 -8.20 22.80
C LYS A 292 -17.41 -8.36 22.48
N GLU A 293 -17.77 -8.59 21.22
CA GLU A 293 -19.16 -8.80 20.79
C GLU A 293 -19.85 -9.98 21.51
N PHE A 294 -19.09 -11.05 21.77
CA PHE A 294 -19.58 -12.21 22.53
C PHE A 294 -19.81 -11.88 24.01
N SER A 295 -18.95 -11.05 24.61
CA SER A 295 -19.04 -10.67 26.03
C SER A 295 -20.18 -9.69 26.34
N GLU A 296 -20.66 -8.94 25.34
CA GLU A 296 -21.69 -7.91 25.50
C GLU A 296 -23.09 -8.46 25.82
N LYS A 297 -23.35 -9.74 25.54
CA LYS A 297 -24.68 -10.36 25.75
C LYS A 297 -24.57 -11.76 26.34
N ASP A 298 -25.67 -12.25 26.89
CA ASP A 298 -25.76 -13.62 27.40
C ASP A 298 -26.24 -14.59 26.31
N TYR A 299 -25.31 -15.03 25.46
CA TYR A 299 -25.61 -15.98 24.39
C TYR A 299 -25.80 -17.39 24.92
N THR A 300 -26.91 -18.03 24.54
CA THR A 300 -27.29 -19.39 24.97
C THR A 300 -27.44 -20.30 23.76
N PHE A 301 -27.57 -21.62 23.96
CA PHE A 301 -27.83 -22.54 22.84
C PHE A 301 -29.09 -22.17 22.04
N GLU A 302 -30.10 -21.58 22.69
CA GLU A 302 -31.35 -21.19 22.02
C GLU A 302 -31.24 -19.88 21.26
N ASN A 303 -30.33 -19.00 21.69
CA ASN A 303 -30.02 -17.74 21.03
C ASN A 303 -28.49 -17.57 20.96
N PRO A 304 -27.83 -18.29 20.02
CA PRO A 304 -26.38 -18.30 19.95
C PRO A 304 -25.84 -17.03 19.32
N TYR A 305 -24.59 -16.71 19.63
CA TYR A 305 -23.81 -15.73 18.88
C TYR A 305 -23.45 -16.34 17.51
N ILE A 306 -23.65 -15.57 16.44
CA ILE A 306 -23.33 -15.98 15.08
C ILE A 306 -22.54 -14.85 14.43
N LYS A 307 -21.28 -15.12 14.06
CA LYS A 307 -20.42 -14.22 13.31
C LYS A 307 -20.18 -14.78 11.92
N LEU A 308 -20.81 -14.19 10.91
CA LEU A 308 -20.49 -14.49 9.51
C LEU A 308 -19.08 -13.96 9.17
N ASN A 309 -18.33 -14.72 8.38
CA ASN A 309 -17.01 -14.36 7.87
C ASN A 309 -16.06 -13.79 8.96
N PRO A 310 -15.82 -14.55 10.05
CA PRO A 310 -15.20 -14.02 11.27
C PRO A 310 -13.80 -13.43 11.06
N TYR A 311 -13.05 -13.91 10.07
CA TYR A 311 -11.70 -13.45 9.74
C TYR A 311 -11.63 -12.66 8.43
N ASN A 312 -12.78 -12.27 7.86
CA ASN A 312 -12.89 -11.54 6.60
C ASN A 312 -12.29 -12.23 5.36
N ARG A 313 -11.94 -13.53 5.43
CA ARG A 313 -11.34 -14.29 4.32
C ARG A 313 -12.27 -15.36 3.74
N THR A 314 -13.27 -15.82 4.50
CA THR A 314 -14.17 -16.90 4.07
C THR A 314 -15.63 -16.45 4.18
N PRO A 315 -16.19 -15.78 3.14
CA PRO A 315 -17.55 -15.25 3.17
C PRO A 315 -18.64 -16.34 3.27
N LEU A 316 -18.30 -17.59 2.97
CA LEU A 316 -19.18 -18.76 3.07
C LEU A 316 -18.93 -19.60 4.34
N GLY A 317 -18.38 -18.95 5.36
CA GLY A 317 -18.16 -19.52 6.69
C GLY A 317 -18.71 -18.61 7.78
N ALA A 318 -19.05 -19.20 8.91
CA ALA A 318 -19.53 -18.51 10.11
C ALA A 318 -18.97 -19.17 11.38
N LEU A 319 -18.83 -18.39 12.44
CA LEU A 319 -18.48 -18.86 13.78
C LEU A 319 -19.72 -18.78 14.67
N ILE A 320 -20.00 -19.86 15.38
CA ILE A 320 -21.14 -19.95 16.30
C ILE A 320 -20.63 -20.18 17.70
N ASN A 321 -21.05 -19.35 18.66
CA ASN A 321 -20.66 -19.50 20.05
C ASN A 321 -21.84 -19.29 21.00
N PHE A 322 -21.81 -19.92 22.16
CA PHE A 322 -22.82 -19.79 23.21
C PHE A 322 -22.28 -20.35 24.53
N LYS A 323 -22.74 -19.82 25.66
CA LYS A 323 -22.36 -20.33 26.98
C LYS A 323 -23.01 -21.69 27.21
N SER A 324 -22.19 -22.68 27.59
CA SER A 324 -22.61 -24.07 27.59
C SER A 324 -21.80 -24.93 28.55
N GLY A 325 -22.46 -25.92 29.17
CA GLY A 325 -21.79 -27.02 29.88
C GLY A 325 -21.44 -28.22 28.98
N TYR A 326 -21.64 -28.09 27.66
CA TYR A 326 -21.46 -29.16 26.67
C TYR A 326 -20.16 -29.06 25.86
N ASN A 327 -19.13 -28.38 26.38
CA ASN A 327 -17.91 -28.11 25.61
C ASN A 327 -17.19 -29.39 25.19
N GLU A 328 -17.27 -30.44 26.02
CA GLU A 328 -16.68 -31.77 25.79
C GLU A 328 -17.58 -32.72 24.98
N ASN A 329 -18.72 -32.24 24.47
CA ASN A 329 -19.65 -33.05 23.69
C ASN A 329 -19.39 -32.90 22.19
N PRO A 330 -19.53 -33.99 21.41
CA PRO A 330 -19.49 -33.90 19.96
C PRO A 330 -20.64 -33.05 19.42
N VAL A 331 -20.35 -32.20 18.45
CA VAL A 331 -21.36 -31.36 17.80
C VAL A 331 -21.46 -31.78 16.34
N ARG A 332 -22.68 -32.15 15.93
CA ARG A 332 -23.01 -32.45 14.53
C ARG A 332 -23.64 -31.22 13.90
N ILE A 333 -23.03 -30.78 12.80
CA ILE A 333 -23.49 -29.64 12.01
C ILE A 333 -24.07 -30.19 10.71
N THR A 334 -25.22 -29.67 10.29
CA THR A 334 -25.81 -29.98 8.97
C THR A 334 -26.25 -28.69 8.30
N VAL A 335 -25.60 -28.35 7.19
CA VAL A 335 -26.04 -27.27 6.29
C VAL A 335 -27.01 -27.87 5.28
N LYS A 336 -28.25 -27.37 5.27
CA LYS A 336 -29.29 -27.90 4.39
C LYS A 336 -28.98 -27.59 2.93
N GLY A 337 -29.22 -28.59 2.09
CA GLY A 337 -29.09 -28.42 0.64
C GLY A 337 -30.10 -27.42 0.07
N VAL A 338 -29.71 -26.76 -1.02
CA VAL A 338 -30.54 -25.82 -1.79
C VAL A 338 -30.71 -26.36 -3.21
N ASP A 339 -31.86 -26.09 -3.83
CA ASP A 339 -32.19 -26.49 -5.21
C ASP A 339 -31.95 -27.99 -5.48
N GLY A 340 -32.39 -28.87 -4.57
CA GLY A 340 -32.24 -30.33 -4.72
C GLY A 340 -30.84 -30.87 -4.39
N SER A 341 -29.89 -30.01 -4.04
CA SER A 341 -28.58 -30.43 -3.55
C SER A 341 -28.69 -31.20 -2.23
N ARG A 342 -27.74 -32.09 -1.96
CA ARG A 342 -27.70 -32.86 -0.70
C ARG A 342 -27.28 -31.98 0.48
N ASP A 343 -27.74 -32.37 1.67
CA ASP A 343 -27.27 -31.80 2.93
C ASP A 343 -25.76 -32.05 3.09
N PHE A 344 -25.04 -31.03 3.57
CA PHE A 344 -23.65 -31.19 3.98
C PHE A 344 -23.58 -31.39 5.48
N MET A 345 -22.97 -32.49 5.93
CA MET A 345 -22.95 -32.87 7.33
C MET A 345 -21.53 -33.26 7.77
N TYR A 346 -21.14 -32.77 8.94
CA TYR A 346 -19.92 -33.19 9.63
C TYR A 346 -20.13 -33.19 11.14
N THR A 347 -19.20 -33.78 11.88
CA THR A 347 -19.22 -33.80 13.35
C THR A 347 -17.85 -33.41 13.85
N ILE A 348 -17.80 -32.39 14.70
CA ILE A 348 -16.61 -32.04 15.47
C ILE A 348 -16.66 -32.73 16.83
N ASN A 349 -15.51 -33.16 17.35
CA ASN A 349 -15.44 -33.92 18.61
C ASN A 349 -15.83 -33.11 19.84
N LYS A 350 -15.54 -31.82 19.84
CA LYS A 350 -15.78 -30.89 20.94
C LYS A 350 -15.95 -29.47 20.40
N MET A 351 -16.54 -28.60 21.21
CA MET A 351 -16.62 -27.18 20.91
C MET A 351 -15.26 -26.53 21.18
N GLY A 352 -14.72 -25.78 20.21
CA GLY A 352 -13.51 -25.01 20.44
C GLY A 352 -13.79 -23.83 21.39
N GLU A 353 -12.76 -23.31 22.06
CA GLU A 353 -12.89 -22.16 22.97
C GLU A 353 -13.52 -20.93 22.30
N LYS A 354 -13.21 -20.73 21.01
CA LYS A 354 -13.75 -19.63 20.20
C LYS A 354 -15.13 -19.93 19.62
N GLY A 355 -15.58 -21.19 19.65
CA GLY A 355 -16.86 -21.64 19.13
C GLY A 355 -16.78 -22.75 18.09
N ILE A 356 -17.89 -22.95 17.38
CA ILE A 356 -18.12 -23.98 16.38
C ILE A 356 -17.98 -23.35 14.99
N PRO A 357 -17.03 -23.80 14.15
CA PRO A 357 -16.98 -23.37 12.77
C PRO A 357 -18.14 -23.97 11.99
N VAL A 358 -18.86 -23.13 11.26
CA VAL A 358 -19.81 -23.50 10.21
C VAL A 358 -19.25 -23.09 8.87
N ILE A 359 -19.11 -24.06 7.96
CA ILE A 359 -18.59 -23.84 6.61
C ILE A 359 -19.56 -24.41 5.59
N ASN A 360 -19.25 -24.28 4.30
CA ASN A 360 -20.05 -24.85 3.21
C ASN A 360 -21.41 -24.15 3.03
N LEU A 361 -21.49 -22.87 3.37
CA LEU A 361 -22.70 -22.09 3.13
C LEU A 361 -22.84 -21.79 1.63
N TYR A 362 -24.08 -21.64 1.17
CA TYR A 362 -24.38 -21.13 -0.17
C TYR A 362 -24.29 -19.60 -0.18
N PRO A 363 -23.82 -18.99 -1.28
CA PRO A 363 -23.79 -17.53 -1.45
C PRO A 363 -25.19 -16.94 -1.66
N ASN A 364 -25.36 -15.66 -1.33
CA ASN A 364 -26.61 -14.91 -1.50
C ASN A 364 -27.86 -15.69 -1.04
N THR A 365 -27.75 -16.37 0.10
CA THR A 365 -28.77 -17.32 0.56
C THR A 365 -28.95 -17.20 2.05
N GLU A 366 -30.20 -17.34 2.50
CA GLU A 366 -30.49 -17.59 3.91
C GLU A 366 -30.29 -19.09 4.20
N ASN A 367 -29.09 -19.44 4.64
CA ASN A 367 -28.70 -20.83 4.84
C ASN A 367 -29.35 -21.39 6.11
N LYS A 368 -30.00 -22.56 6.00
CA LYS A 368 -30.55 -23.30 7.14
C LYS A 368 -29.48 -24.24 7.70
N VAL A 369 -29.06 -24.00 8.93
CA VAL A 369 -28.04 -24.82 9.61
C VAL A 369 -28.64 -25.48 10.84
N ASN A 370 -28.52 -26.80 10.91
CA ASN A 370 -28.93 -27.61 12.05
C ASN A 370 -27.70 -27.95 12.91
N ILE A 371 -27.80 -27.69 14.20
CA ILE A 371 -26.74 -27.91 15.19
C ILE A 371 -27.26 -28.90 16.22
N LYS A 372 -26.56 -30.03 16.38
CA LYS A 372 -26.90 -31.10 17.31
C LYS A 372 -25.76 -31.34 18.29
N ILE A 373 -26.02 -31.19 19.57
CA ILE A 373 -25.12 -31.63 20.64
C ILE A 373 -25.40 -33.10 20.88
N LEU A 374 -24.38 -33.94 20.73
CA LEU A 374 -24.47 -35.38 20.92
C LEU A 374 -23.95 -35.80 22.29
N SER A 375 -24.37 -36.96 22.77
CA SER A 375 -23.70 -37.64 23.87
C SER A 375 -22.26 -38.01 23.51
N LYS A 376 -21.39 -38.20 24.51
CA LYS A 376 -19.96 -38.50 24.28
C LYS A 376 -19.73 -39.77 23.45
N ASP A 377 -20.61 -40.76 23.61
CA ASP A 377 -20.66 -42.00 22.82
C ASP A 377 -21.36 -41.83 21.45
N ARG A 378 -21.84 -40.62 21.12
CA ARG A 378 -22.52 -40.24 19.87
C ARG A 378 -23.85 -40.94 19.60
N THR A 379 -24.42 -41.61 20.59
CA THR A 379 -25.65 -42.42 20.42
C THR A 379 -26.94 -41.61 20.58
N LYS A 380 -26.92 -40.52 21.35
CA LYS A 380 -28.10 -39.71 21.68
C LYS A 380 -27.89 -38.25 21.29
N ILE A 381 -28.97 -37.59 20.87
CA ILE A 381 -29.03 -36.13 20.71
C ILE A 381 -29.44 -35.55 22.06
N ILE A 382 -28.60 -34.68 22.63
CA ILE A 382 -28.85 -33.97 23.88
C ILE A 382 -29.64 -32.69 23.63
N LYS A 383 -29.23 -31.93 22.62
CA LYS A 383 -29.90 -30.70 22.17
C LYS A 383 -29.83 -30.57 20.66
N GLU A 384 -30.82 -29.91 20.08
CA GLU A 384 -30.92 -29.63 18.65
C GLU A 384 -31.45 -28.21 18.42
N LYS A 385 -30.85 -27.48 17.49
CA LYS A 385 -31.30 -26.15 17.07
C LYS A 385 -31.15 -25.97 15.57
N ASN A 386 -32.15 -25.36 14.95
CA ASN A 386 -32.02 -24.81 13.60
C ASN A 386 -31.77 -23.30 13.69
N ILE A 387 -30.80 -22.81 12.92
CA ILE A 387 -30.49 -21.39 12.79
C ILE A 387 -30.48 -21.00 11.32
N LEU A 388 -30.58 -19.70 11.09
CA LEU A 388 -30.50 -19.08 9.77
C LEU A 388 -29.21 -18.26 9.70
N VAL A 389 -28.43 -18.46 8.64
CA VAL A 389 -27.19 -17.71 8.38
C VAL A 389 -27.30 -17.08 7.00
N LYS A 390 -27.57 -15.79 6.96
CA LYS A 390 -27.64 -15.03 5.71
C LYS A 390 -26.23 -14.76 5.18
N THR A 391 -25.96 -15.12 3.94
CA THR A 391 -24.73 -14.79 3.21
C THR A 391 -25.01 -13.73 2.14
N GLU A 392 -23.96 -13.01 1.76
CA GLU A 392 -24.02 -11.98 0.72
C GLU A 392 -23.58 -12.53 -0.65
N ASN A 393 -23.66 -11.69 -1.68
CA ASN A 393 -23.08 -11.99 -2.99
C ASN A 393 -21.55 -12.16 -2.89
N LEU A 394 -21.01 -13.07 -3.72
CA LEU A 394 -19.57 -13.24 -3.83
C LEU A 394 -18.95 -12.21 -4.78
N ASP A 395 -17.63 -12.13 -4.75
CA ASP A 395 -16.85 -11.30 -5.67
C ASP A 395 -17.16 -11.66 -7.13
N ASP A 396 -17.51 -10.65 -7.92
CA ASP A 396 -17.87 -10.79 -9.34
C ASP A 396 -16.73 -11.31 -10.22
N ARG A 397 -15.49 -11.32 -9.73
CA ARG A 397 -14.32 -11.90 -10.41
C ARG A 397 -14.31 -13.42 -10.37
N LEU A 398 -15.02 -14.05 -9.43
CA LEU A 398 -15.09 -15.51 -9.37
C LEU A 398 -15.70 -16.06 -10.67
N PRO A 399 -15.17 -17.19 -11.16
CA PRO A 399 -15.62 -17.74 -12.41
C PRO A 399 -16.96 -18.46 -12.27
N ILE A 400 -17.58 -18.73 -13.43
CA ILE A 400 -18.81 -19.51 -13.49
C ILE A 400 -18.44 -20.98 -13.69
N VAL A 401 -18.96 -21.85 -12.84
CA VAL A 401 -18.80 -23.30 -12.96
C VAL A 401 -20.03 -23.89 -13.65
N VAL A 402 -19.82 -24.60 -14.75
CA VAL A 402 -20.85 -25.29 -15.52
C VAL A 402 -20.60 -26.79 -15.44
N ILE A 403 -21.61 -27.55 -15.03
CA ILE A 403 -21.55 -29.01 -15.03
C ILE A 403 -21.94 -29.52 -16.41
N GLU A 404 -20.99 -30.13 -17.12
CA GLU A 404 -21.19 -30.74 -18.44
C GLU A 404 -21.63 -32.21 -18.31
N LYS A 405 -21.18 -32.90 -17.25
CA LYS A 405 -21.49 -34.31 -16.99
C LYS A 405 -21.48 -34.59 -15.48
N ASN A 406 -22.49 -35.31 -14.99
CA ASN A 406 -22.54 -35.77 -13.59
C ASN A 406 -23.29 -37.11 -13.47
N TYR A 407 -22.59 -38.22 -13.69
CA TYR A 407 -23.16 -39.56 -13.51
C TYR A 407 -23.41 -39.90 -12.04
N GLY A 408 -22.83 -39.17 -11.09
CA GLY A 408 -23.03 -39.39 -9.67
C GLY A 408 -24.47 -39.16 -9.18
N GLU A 409 -25.29 -38.42 -9.95
CA GLU A 409 -26.72 -38.29 -9.65
C GLU A 409 -27.51 -39.56 -9.99
N PHE A 410 -27.09 -40.29 -11.02
CA PHE A 410 -27.80 -41.47 -11.53
C PHE A 410 -27.21 -42.78 -10.98
N LEU A 411 -25.87 -42.85 -10.90
CA LEU A 411 -25.12 -44.02 -10.47
C LEU A 411 -24.51 -43.76 -9.10
N LYS A 412 -25.21 -44.22 -8.05
CA LYS A 412 -24.75 -44.01 -6.68
C LYS A 412 -23.38 -44.66 -6.46
N GLY A 413 -22.42 -43.83 -6.05
CA GLY A 413 -21.11 -44.29 -5.61
C GLY A 413 -20.07 -44.45 -6.71
N VAL A 414 -20.30 -43.93 -7.92
CA VAL A 414 -19.25 -43.86 -8.97
C VAL A 414 -18.26 -42.72 -8.74
N LEU A 415 -18.71 -41.60 -8.16
CA LEU A 415 -17.85 -40.45 -7.85
C LEU A 415 -17.19 -40.59 -6.47
N GLU A 416 -15.94 -40.17 -6.39
CA GLU A 416 -15.21 -40.01 -5.13
C GLU A 416 -15.92 -38.98 -4.24
N PRO A 417 -16.17 -39.26 -2.96
CA PRO A 417 -16.76 -38.28 -2.05
C PRO A 417 -15.85 -37.06 -1.86
N GLY A 418 -16.43 -35.86 -1.89
CA GLY A 418 -15.72 -34.61 -1.65
C GLY A 418 -16.25 -33.48 -2.52
N MET A 419 -15.48 -32.39 -2.58
CA MET A 419 -15.73 -31.24 -3.43
C MET A 419 -14.47 -30.89 -4.23
N ASN A 420 -14.58 -30.01 -5.21
CA ASN A 420 -13.49 -29.67 -6.12
C ASN A 420 -12.89 -28.31 -5.72
N THR A 421 -11.63 -28.33 -5.29
CA THR A 421 -10.85 -27.14 -4.96
C THR A 421 -10.22 -26.57 -6.23
N ALA A 422 -10.24 -25.25 -6.35
CA ALA A 422 -9.69 -24.50 -7.47
C ALA A 422 -8.82 -23.35 -6.96
N SER A 423 -7.51 -23.44 -7.20
CA SER A 423 -6.58 -22.34 -6.98
C SER A 423 -6.64 -21.37 -8.14
N PHE A 424 -7.63 -20.49 -8.09
CA PHE A 424 -7.89 -19.49 -9.12
C PHE A 424 -7.05 -18.23 -8.90
N VAL A 425 -6.48 -17.72 -9.99
CA VAL A 425 -5.63 -16.53 -10.02
C VAL A 425 -6.24 -15.51 -10.97
N THR A 426 -6.28 -14.25 -10.55
CA THR A 426 -6.70 -13.08 -11.31
C THR A 426 -5.54 -12.08 -11.39
N GLY A 427 -4.73 -12.16 -12.46
CA GLY A 427 -3.54 -11.30 -12.60
C GLY A 427 -2.60 -11.43 -11.41
N GLU A 428 -2.58 -10.41 -10.56
CA GLU A 428 -1.73 -10.33 -9.36
C GLU A 428 -2.35 -10.95 -8.09
N LYS A 429 -3.66 -11.24 -8.06
CA LYS A 429 -4.34 -11.77 -6.87
C LYS A 429 -4.78 -13.21 -7.04
N SER A 430 -4.82 -13.95 -5.94
CA SER A 430 -5.46 -15.27 -5.89
C SER A 430 -6.82 -15.21 -5.20
N LEU A 431 -7.78 -15.96 -5.76
CA LEU A 431 -9.13 -16.13 -5.22
C LEU A 431 -9.49 -17.62 -5.22
N PRO A 432 -8.76 -18.47 -4.48
CA PRO A 432 -9.06 -19.89 -4.42
C PRO A 432 -10.48 -20.13 -3.89
N PHE A 433 -11.17 -21.08 -4.51
CA PHE A 433 -12.54 -21.43 -4.17
C PHE A 433 -12.76 -22.94 -4.25
N ILE A 434 -13.86 -23.41 -3.67
CA ILE A 434 -14.26 -24.82 -3.72
C ILE A 434 -15.70 -24.86 -4.19
N PHE A 435 -16.00 -25.79 -5.10
CA PHE A 435 -17.34 -26.01 -5.63
C PHE A 435 -17.77 -27.47 -5.50
N ASP A 436 -19.07 -27.68 -5.31
CA ASP A 436 -19.64 -29.02 -5.24
C ASP A 436 -19.90 -29.62 -6.65
N ASN A 437 -20.33 -30.88 -6.69
CA ASN A 437 -20.59 -31.58 -7.96
C ASN A 437 -21.81 -31.02 -8.73
N ASN A 438 -22.53 -30.06 -8.14
CA ASN A 438 -23.63 -29.33 -8.80
C ASN A 438 -23.16 -27.95 -9.31
N GLY A 439 -21.85 -27.67 -9.23
CA GLY A 439 -21.24 -26.43 -9.71
C GLY A 439 -21.47 -25.23 -8.79
N LYS A 440 -22.01 -25.44 -7.58
CA LYS A 440 -22.23 -24.34 -6.63
C LYS A 440 -20.92 -24.07 -5.87
N ILE A 441 -20.51 -22.82 -5.79
CA ILE A 441 -19.37 -22.40 -4.97
C ILE A 441 -19.77 -22.47 -3.49
N ARG A 442 -18.97 -23.17 -2.70
CA ARG A 442 -19.23 -23.54 -1.30
C ARG A 442 -18.18 -23.03 -0.30
N TYR A 443 -17.06 -22.59 -0.82
CA TYR A 443 -15.98 -21.98 -0.04
C TYR A 443 -15.22 -21.03 -0.94
N VAL A 444 -14.77 -19.93 -0.36
CA VAL A 444 -13.88 -18.95 -1.00
C VAL A 444 -12.85 -18.57 0.06
N PHE A 445 -11.59 -18.44 -0.34
CA PHE A 445 -10.58 -17.79 0.47
C PHE A 445 -10.10 -16.53 -0.24
N ASN A 446 -10.36 -15.38 0.37
CA ASN A 446 -9.95 -14.08 -0.13
C ASN A 446 -8.50 -13.81 0.31
N CYS A 447 -7.55 -13.92 -0.62
CA CYS A 447 -6.14 -13.66 -0.35
C CYS A 447 -5.84 -12.15 -0.30
N ASP A 448 -4.93 -11.77 0.58
CA ASP A 448 -4.32 -10.44 0.57
C ASP A 448 -3.44 -10.26 -0.68
N GLU A 449 -3.30 -9.03 -1.16
CA GLU A 449 -2.45 -8.67 -2.30
C GLU A 449 -0.99 -9.10 -2.07
N THR A 450 -0.52 -9.05 -0.82
CA THR A 450 0.86 -9.41 -0.47
C THR A 450 1.18 -10.90 -0.65
N MET A 451 0.17 -11.76 -0.77
CA MET A 451 0.36 -13.21 -0.91
C MET A 451 0.72 -13.62 -2.34
N GLY A 452 0.42 -12.77 -3.34
CA GLY A 452 0.59 -13.07 -4.76
C GLY A 452 -0.20 -14.31 -5.20
N LYS A 453 0.42 -15.13 -6.06
CA LYS A 453 -0.16 -16.39 -6.54
C LYS A 453 -0.05 -17.48 -5.48
N VAL A 454 -1.18 -18.02 -5.03
CA VAL A 454 -1.23 -19.09 -4.02
C VAL A 454 -1.93 -20.34 -4.56
N ILE A 455 -1.47 -21.49 -4.08
CA ILE A 455 -2.21 -22.76 -4.13
C ILE A 455 -2.87 -23.00 -2.79
N LEU A 456 -4.18 -23.22 -2.82
CA LEU A 456 -4.93 -23.81 -1.71
C LEU A 456 -4.95 -25.34 -1.88
N LYS A 457 -4.43 -26.06 -0.89
CA LYS A 457 -4.44 -27.55 -0.85
C LYS A 457 -4.50 -28.06 0.59
N LYS A 458 -4.77 -29.36 0.75
CA LYS A 458 -4.55 -30.06 2.03
C LYS A 458 -3.13 -30.62 2.11
N ASP A 459 -2.49 -30.52 3.27
CA ASP A 459 -1.21 -31.19 3.54
C ASP A 459 -1.42 -32.69 3.88
N LYS A 460 -0.33 -33.42 4.14
CA LYS A 460 -0.38 -34.84 4.51
C LYS A 460 -1.11 -35.11 5.84
N LYS A 461 -1.19 -34.11 6.70
CA LYS A 461 -1.91 -34.20 7.97
C LYS A 461 -3.39 -33.89 7.79
N ASP A 462 -3.84 -33.43 6.62
CA ASP A 462 -5.19 -32.92 6.31
C ASP A 462 -5.46 -31.51 6.87
N ASP A 463 -4.42 -30.69 7.07
CA ASP A 463 -4.54 -29.26 7.36
C ASP A 463 -4.61 -28.43 6.08
N TRP A 464 -5.38 -27.33 6.10
CA TRP A 464 -5.45 -26.41 4.97
C TRP A 464 -4.17 -25.57 4.91
N ILE A 465 -3.57 -25.50 3.73
CA ILE A 465 -2.38 -24.70 3.49
C ILE A 465 -2.55 -23.81 2.25
N LEU A 466 -1.96 -22.62 2.34
CA LEU A 466 -1.74 -21.68 1.25
C LEU A 466 -0.26 -21.70 0.93
N ASP A 467 0.08 -22.07 -0.29
CA ASP A 467 1.45 -22.23 -0.75
C ASP A 467 1.71 -21.27 -1.92
N ASN A 468 2.59 -20.28 -1.74
CA ASN A 468 2.98 -19.34 -2.79
C ASN A 468 4.38 -19.64 -3.37
N GLY A 469 4.93 -20.83 -3.11
CA GLY A 469 6.27 -21.24 -3.54
C GLY A 469 7.41 -20.67 -2.69
N LYS A 470 7.18 -19.57 -1.96
CA LYS A 470 8.15 -19.00 -0.98
C LYS A 470 7.80 -19.35 0.46
N THR A 471 6.53 -19.60 0.74
CA THR A 471 5.97 -19.64 2.08
C THR A 471 4.72 -20.49 2.07
N VAL A 472 4.68 -21.43 3.01
CA VAL A 472 3.48 -22.22 3.31
C VAL A 472 2.81 -21.65 4.56
N ILE A 473 1.57 -21.17 4.40
CA ILE A 473 0.74 -20.64 5.49
C ILE A 473 -0.37 -21.64 5.78
N LYS A 474 -0.35 -22.22 6.97
CA LYS A 474 -1.45 -23.06 7.45
C LYS A 474 -2.64 -22.20 7.87
N ILE A 475 -3.83 -22.62 7.48
CA ILE A 475 -5.09 -21.96 7.85
C ILE A 475 -6.08 -22.97 8.46
N ASN A 476 -7.02 -22.49 9.27
CA ASN A 476 -8.18 -23.28 9.66
C ASN A 476 -9.31 -23.17 8.61
N SER A 477 -10.39 -23.90 8.84
CA SER A 477 -11.55 -23.94 7.93
C SER A 477 -12.33 -22.62 7.82
N LEU A 478 -12.09 -21.64 8.69
CA LEU A 478 -12.66 -20.29 8.62
C LEU A 478 -11.68 -19.25 8.05
N GLY A 479 -10.51 -19.69 7.58
CA GLY A 479 -9.49 -18.84 7.00
C GLY A 479 -8.61 -18.09 8.02
N LYS A 480 -8.63 -18.48 9.31
CA LYS A 480 -7.66 -17.98 10.30
C LYS A 480 -6.30 -18.59 10.01
N VAL A 481 -5.23 -17.80 10.00
CA VAL A 481 -3.86 -18.31 9.91
C VAL A 481 -3.42 -18.93 11.23
N SER A 482 -2.74 -20.07 11.17
CA SER A 482 -2.14 -20.72 12.34
C SER A 482 -0.69 -20.27 12.53
N GLY A 483 -0.25 -20.21 13.79
CA GLY A 483 1.09 -19.73 14.17
C GLY A 483 2.23 -20.73 14.04
N ASP A 484 1.99 -21.89 13.42
CA ASP A 484 3.04 -22.86 13.16
C ASP A 484 4.10 -22.29 12.22
N LYS A 485 5.34 -22.78 12.36
CA LYS A 485 6.49 -22.41 11.53
C LYS A 485 6.10 -22.41 10.05
N ILE A 486 6.15 -21.22 9.44
CA ILE A 486 6.16 -21.07 7.99
C ILE A 486 7.33 -21.91 7.46
N GLU A 487 7.00 -22.95 6.71
CA GLU A 487 8.00 -23.69 5.94
C GLU A 487 8.30 -22.87 4.68
N VAL A 488 9.55 -22.43 4.58
CA VAL A 488 10.11 -21.83 3.37
C VAL A 488 10.63 -22.99 2.53
N ASN A 489 9.90 -23.35 1.49
CA ASN A 489 10.36 -24.36 0.55
C ASN A 489 11.39 -23.73 -0.40
N GLU A 490 12.37 -24.52 -0.84
CA GLU A 490 13.10 -24.20 -2.07
C GLU A 490 12.06 -24.15 -3.20
N TYR A 491 12.07 -23.05 -3.95
CA TYR A 491 11.13 -22.78 -5.03
C TYR A 491 11.18 -23.93 -6.05
N GLU A 492 10.21 -24.84 -5.99
CA GLU A 492 9.81 -25.60 -7.16
C GLU A 492 8.75 -24.75 -7.85
N GLU A 493 9.17 -24.07 -8.91
CA GLU A 493 8.26 -23.54 -9.91
C GLU A 493 7.24 -24.63 -10.22
N LEU A 494 5.95 -24.32 -10.08
CA LEU A 494 4.91 -25.30 -10.37
C LEU A 494 5.13 -25.78 -11.80
N LYS A 495 5.56 -27.04 -11.94
CA LYS A 495 5.81 -27.65 -13.23
C LYS A 495 4.47 -27.76 -13.95
N ILE A 496 4.19 -26.78 -14.77
CA ILE A 496 3.15 -26.84 -15.77
C ILE A 496 3.73 -27.67 -16.91
N ASP A 497 3.10 -28.80 -17.23
CA ASP A 497 3.51 -29.62 -18.38
C ASP A 497 3.10 -28.87 -19.66
N ASP A 498 3.97 -27.96 -20.10
CA ASP A 498 3.76 -27.04 -21.22
C ASP A 498 3.93 -27.75 -22.57
N ASP A 499 3.10 -28.76 -22.86
CA ASP A 499 2.93 -29.23 -24.24
C ASP A 499 1.96 -28.32 -24.99
N LEU A 500 2.42 -27.09 -25.27
CA LEU A 500 1.70 -26.04 -26.00
C LEU A 500 1.25 -26.46 -27.42
N THR A 501 1.71 -27.60 -27.93
CA THR A 501 1.32 -28.13 -29.25
C THR A 501 -0.12 -28.64 -29.29
N LYS A 502 -0.75 -28.90 -28.14
CA LYS A 502 -2.10 -29.47 -28.04
C LYS A 502 -3.22 -28.46 -27.76
N GLY A 503 -2.90 -27.18 -27.56
CA GLY A 503 -3.88 -26.13 -27.29
C GLY A 503 -4.55 -26.18 -25.90
N TYR A 504 -4.00 -26.97 -24.96
CA TYR A 504 -4.42 -27.04 -23.56
C TYR A 504 -3.21 -27.28 -22.63
N THR A 505 -3.37 -26.95 -21.35
CA THR A 505 -2.34 -27.06 -20.31
C THR A 505 -2.84 -27.97 -19.19
N VAL A 506 -2.13 -29.04 -18.84
CA VAL A 506 -2.51 -29.90 -17.70
C VAL A 506 -1.98 -29.29 -16.41
N ASN A 507 -2.88 -28.91 -15.51
CA ASN A 507 -2.53 -28.22 -14.27
C ASN A 507 -2.31 -29.20 -13.12
N HIS A 508 -3.10 -30.28 -13.04
CA HIS A 508 -2.95 -31.30 -11.99
C HIS A 508 -3.66 -32.62 -12.35
N ILE A 509 -3.09 -33.74 -11.91
CA ILE A 509 -3.73 -35.07 -11.94
C ILE A 509 -3.68 -35.67 -10.54
N GLN A 510 -4.84 -35.95 -9.95
CA GLN A 510 -4.95 -36.55 -8.63
C GLN A 510 -5.50 -37.97 -8.72
N TYR A 511 -4.89 -38.90 -8.00
CA TYR A 511 -5.46 -40.23 -7.78
C TYR A 511 -6.52 -40.20 -6.67
N LEU A 512 -7.69 -40.77 -6.94
CA LEU A 512 -8.86 -40.83 -6.06
C LEU A 512 -9.10 -42.28 -5.60
N PRO A 513 -8.54 -42.69 -4.45
CA PRO A 513 -8.41 -44.10 -4.11
C PRO A 513 -9.70 -44.78 -3.67
N LYS A 514 -10.73 -44.08 -3.15
CA LYS A 514 -11.94 -44.77 -2.66
C LYS A 514 -12.77 -45.31 -3.81
N LYS A 515 -12.65 -44.71 -4.99
CA LYS A 515 -13.32 -45.14 -6.22
C LYS A 515 -12.41 -45.64 -7.32
N ASN A 516 -11.09 -45.66 -7.10
CA ASN A 516 -10.08 -45.96 -8.12
C ASN A 516 -10.23 -45.06 -9.36
N ASN A 517 -10.49 -43.77 -9.13
CA ASN A 517 -10.66 -42.76 -10.18
C ASN A 517 -9.41 -41.88 -10.30
N LEU A 518 -9.34 -41.09 -11.38
CA LEU A 518 -8.42 -39.97 -11.53
C LEU A 518 -9.23 -38.68 -11.70
N LEU A 519 -8.82 -37.62 -10.99
CA LEU A 519 -9.24 -36.26 -11.31
C LEU A 519 -8.18 -35.61 -12.19
N ILE A 520 -8.57 -35.17 -13.37
CA ILE A 520 -7.70 -34.47 -14.31
C ILE A 520 -8.19 -33.02 -14.40
N VAL A 521 -7.29 -32.08 -14.11
CA VAL A 521 -7.54 -30.64 -14.18
C VAL A 521 -6.67 -30.04 -15.27
N TYR A 522 -7.29 -29.39 -16.25
CA TYR A 522 -6.58 -28.81 -17.39
C TYR A 522 -7.23 -27.50 -17.85
N GLY A 523 -6.40 -26.56 -18.31
CA GLY A 523 -6.78 -25.25 -18.83
C GLY A 523 -6.76 -25.19 -20.35
N PHE A 524 -7.59 -24.33 -20.93
CA PHE A 524 -7.54 -23.93 -22.33
C PHE A 524 -7.27 -22.43 -22.38
N SER A 525 -6.16 -22.04 -23.00
CA SER A 525 -5.85 -20.66 -23.35
C SER A 525 -6.14 -20.47 -24.85
N ASN A 526 -7.34 -19.99 -25.18
CA ASN A 526 -7.62 -19.55 -26.55
C ASN A 526 -8.04 -18.07 -26.56
N THR A 527 -7.92 -17.42 -27.71
CA THR A 527 -8.16 -15.97 -27.88
C THR A 527 -9.61 -15.53 -27.62
N THR A 528 -10.54 -16.47 -27.49
CA THR A 528 -11.98 -16.17 -27.40
C THR A 528 -12.52 -16.35 -25.98
N TYR A 529 -12.26 -17.48 -25.32
CA TYR A 529 -12.67 -17.77 -23.93
C TYR A 529 -11.68 -18.72 -23.23
N SER A 530 -10.84 -18.19 -22.34
CA SER A 530 -10.06 -19.04 -21.43
C SER A 530 -11.00 -19.84 -20.52
N SER A 531 -10.70 -21.12 -20.32
CA SER A 531 -11.49 -21.99 -19.43
C SER A 531 -10.61 -23.04 -18.76
N ALA A 532 -11.12 -23.64 -17.69
CA ALA A 532 -10.52 -24.83 -17.09
C ALA A 532 -11.56 -25.94 -16.99
N VAL A 533 -11.11 -27.19 -17.06
CA VAL A 533 -11.96 -28.37 -16.99
C VAL A 533 -11.49 -29.27 -15.85
N TYR A 534 -12.45 -29.77 -15.10
CA TYR A 534 -12.28 -30.83 -14.11
C TYR A 534 -13.00 -32.06 -14.63
N SER A 535 -12.26 -33.13 -14.87
CA SER A 535 -12.77 -34.40 -15.36
C SER A 535 -12.41 -35.51 -14.39
N GLU A 536 -13.42 -36.19 -13.83
CA GLU A 536 -13.22 -37.40 -13.04
C GLU A 536 -13.48 -38.62 -13.92
N VAL A 537 -12.46 -39.43 -14.08
CA VAL A 537 -12.49 -40.63 -14.93
C VAL A 537 -12.15 -41.87 -14.13
N ASP A 538 -12.70 -43.00 -14.51
CA ASP A 538 -12.21 -44.30 -14.07
C ASP A 538 -10.74 -44.46 -14.46
N ARG A 539 -9.90 -44.95 -13.55
CA ARG A 539 -8.46 -45.08 -13.81
C ARG A 539 -8.14 -46.13 -14.87
N GLU A 540 -8.94 -47.19 -14.98
CA GLU A 540 -8.70 -48.34 -15.85
C GLU A 540 -9.45 -48.17 -17.18
N THR A 541 -10.76 -47.95 -17.12
CA THR A 541 -11.61 -47.88 -18.32
C THR A 541 -11.54 -46.53 -19.02
N ARG A 542 -11.09 -45.48 -18.32
CA ARG A 542 -11.12 -44.08 -18.76
C ARG A 542 -12.53 -43.54 -19.01
N GLU A 543 -13.56 -44.23 -18.51
CA GLU A 543 -14.92 -43.72 -18.56
C GLU A 543 -15.03 -42.46 -17.69
N GLU A 544 -15.50 -41.36 -18.29
CA GLU A 544 -15.70 -40.10 -17.58
C GLU A 544 -17.01 -40.13 -16.79
N TYR A 545 -16.95 -39.98 -15.48
CA TYR A 545 -18.14 -39.95 -14.62
C TYR A 545 -18.60 -38.53 -14.28
N PHE A 546 -17.68 -37.58 -14.25
CA PHE A 546 -17.97 -36.18 -13.96
C PHE A 546 -17.12 -35.26 -14.83
N LYS A 547 -17.75 -34.19 -15.31
CA LYS A 547 -17.09 -33.13 -16.04
C LYS A 547 -17.70 -31.79 -15.70
N SER A 548 -16.86 -30.85 -15.31
CA SER A 548 -17.25 -29.44 -15.18
C SER A 548 -16.28 -28.54 -15.93
N ARG A 549 -16.81 -27.45 -16.47
CA ARG A 549 -16.05 -26.40 -17.13
C ARG A 549 -16.22 -25.09 -16.38
N ILE A 550 -15.11 -24.40 -16.19
CA ILE A 550 -15.03 -23.14 -15.47
C ILE A 550 -14.70 -22.05 -16.48
N TYR A 551 -15.57 -21.06 -16.59
CA TYR A 551 -15.43 -19.93 -17.52
C TYR A 551 -14.98 -18.67 -16.79
N PHE A 552 -13.93 -18.03 -17.31
CA PHE A 552 -13.38 -16.80 -16.75
C PHE A 552 -13.97 -15.56 -17.46
N LYS A 553 -14.26 -14.48 -16.72
CA LYS A 553 -14.67 -13.20 -17.33
C LYS A 553 -13.49 -12.61 -18.12
N LYS A 554 -13.74 -12.22 -19.38
CA LYS A 554 -12.73 -11.69 -20.34
C LYS A 554 -12.31 -10.24 -20.08
N ASN A 555 -12.98 -9.49 -19.19
CA ASN A 555 -12.73 -8.06 -19.03
C ASN A 555 -11.31 -7.78 -18.48
N LYS A 556 -10.36 -7.57 -19.40
CA LYS A 556 -9.00 -7.02 -19.24
C LYS A 556 -8.03 -7.76 -18.30
N ILE A 557 -8.02 -9.09 -18.26
CA ILE A 557 -6.87 -9.82 -17.70
C ILE A 557 -6.62 -11.07 -18.55
N GLU A 558 -5.58 -11.03 -19.38
CA GLU A 558 -5.09 -12.17 -20.18
C GLU A 558 -4.49 -13.30 -19.30
N GLU A 559 -4.58 -13.18 -17.97
CA GLU A 559 -3.88 -13.99 -16.97
C GLU A 559 -4.82 -14.74 -16.01
N ASN A 560 -6.15 -14.71 -16.22
CA ASN A 560 -7.07 -15.49 -15.39
C ASN A 560 -6.91 -16.99 -15.66
N ASN A 561 -6.51 -17.77 -14.65
CA ASN A 561 -6.30 -19.21 -14.80
C ASN A 561 -6.51 -19.97 -13.47
N ILE A 562 -6.75 -21.27 -13.58
CA ILE A 562 -6.64 -22.20 -12.45
C ILE A 562 -5.27 -22.84 -12.53
N ILE A 563 -4.42 -22.55 -11.55
CA ILE A 563 -3.04 -23.07 -11.52
C ILE A 563 -2.94 -24.43 -10.80
N PHE A 564 -3.96 -24.81 -10.05
CA PHE A 564 -4.03 -26.09 -9.33
C PHE A 564 -5.48 -26.44 -9.00
N GLY A 565 -5.81 -27.73 -8.98
CA GLY A 565 -7.10 -28.21 -8.53
C GLY A 565 -7.09 -29.64 -8.03
N GLU A 566 -7.88 -29.93 -7.00
CA GLU A 566 -7.95 -31.26 -6.38
C GLU A 566 -9.35 -31.55 -5.84
N ARG A 567 -9.67 -32.83 -5.66
CA ARG A 567 -10.79 -33.31 -4.86
C ARG A 567 -10.40 -33.25 -3.40
N THR A 568 -11.14 -32.48 -2.62
CA THR A 568 -10.86 -32.23 -1.21
C THR A 568 -12.07 -32.54 -0.33
N ASN A 569 -11.81 -33.04 0.88
CA ASN A 569 -12.81 -33.06 1.95
C ASN A 569 -12.69 -31.77 2.76
N ILE A 570 -13.74 -30.95 2.72
CA ILE A 570 -13.69 -29.64 3.38
C ILE A 570 -14.08 -29.68 4.85
N SER A 571 -14.57 -30.81 5.36
CA SER A 571 -15.02 -30.95 6.75
C SER A 571 -13.95 -30.43 7.71
N PRO A 572 -14.30 -29.57 8.69
CA PRO A 572 -13.35 -29.15 9.71
C PRO A 572 -12.78 -30.39 10.40
N LYS A 573 -11.47 -30.40 10.63
CA LYS A 573 -10.89 -31.34 11.57
C LYS A 573 -11.53 -31.16 12.94
N ASN A 574 -11.47 -32.22 13.73
CA ASN A 574 -11.74 -32.13 15.16
C ASN A 574 -10.73 -31.16 15.78
N ILE A 575 -11.21 -29.97 16.18
CA ILE A 575 -10.44 -28.92 16.86
C ILE A 575 -9.88 -29.45 18.19
#